data_AF-A0A2H1KYR5-F1
#
_entry.id   AF-A0A2H1KYR5-F1
#
_cell.length_a   1.000
_cell.length_b   1.000
_cell.length_c   1.000
_cell.angle_alpha   90.00
_cell.angle_beta   90.00
_cell.angle_gamma   90.00
#
_symmetry.space_group_name_H-M   'P 1'
#
loop_
_entity.id
_entity.type
_entity.pdbx_description
1 polymer ?
#
loop_
_entity_poly.entity_id
_entity_poly.type
_entity_poly.pdbx_seq_one_letter_code
_entity_poly.pdbx_strand_id
1 'polypeptide(L)'
;MSRLDDMNTSIIRSSEYIAALRTELSDAGPAKRAAALINQRALFPHRGKAILTAPQLELTSWDTKGSITLSPTSVRRVTRQFDKHYGAFIGGASAKWGAPVILELKDGTVMYILFNHRAFLEKTDNPDWEDALLEWQL
;
A
#
# COMPACT_ATOMS: atom_id res chain seq x y z
N MET A 1 -19.61 21.00 29.80
CA MET A 1 -18.78 19.79 29.56
C MET A 1 -17.57 20.22 28.75
N SER A 2 -16.36 20.07 29.29
CA SER A 2 -15.12 20.49 28.61
C SER A 2 -14.49 19.30 27.89
N ARG A 3 -13.70 19.63 26.85
CA ARG A 3 -12.40 19.03 26.49
C ARG A 3 -12.36 17.75 25.63
N LEU A 4 -11.72 17.86 24.44
CA LEU A 4 -10.56 17.06 23.98
C LEU A 4 -10.53 16.39 22.58
N ASP A 5 -11.49 16.55 21.67
CA ASP A 5 -11.43 15.76 20.40
C ASP A 5 -11.04 16.51 19.13
N ASP A 6 -10.69 17.80 19.20
CA ASP A 6 -9.98 18.48 18.11
C ASP A 6 -8.46 18.31 18.31
N MET A 7 -8.02 17.06 18.45
CA MET A 7 -6.61 16.74 18.25
C MET A 7 -6.30 17.06 16.80
N ASN A 8 -5.40 18.02 16.61
CA ASN A 8 -4.85 18.48 15.36
C ASN A 8 -4.25 17.30 14.54
N THR A 9 -5.07 16.46 13.93
CA THR A 9 -4.65 15.41 13.00
C THR A 9 -4.42 16.05 11.64
N SER A 10 -3.34 16.83 11.56
CA SER A 10 -2.84 17.30 10.28
C SER A 10 -2.60 16.08 9.39
N ILE A 11 -3.20 16.11 8.19
CA ILE A 11 -2.92 15.11 7.17
C ILE A 11 -1.49 15.34 6.71
N ILE A 12 -0.63 14.36 6.97
CA ILE A 12 0.76 14.33 6.51
C ILE A 12 0.76 14.03 5.01
N ARG A 13 -0.04 13.05 4.57
CA ARG A 13 -0.14 12.65 3.16
C ARG A 13 -1.48 12.00 2.85
N SER A 14 -1.95 12.16 1.61
CA SER A 14 -3.17 11.50 1.13
C SER A 14 -3.11 11.24 -0.38
N SER A 15 -3.54 10.06 -0.82
CA SER A 15 -3.66 9.71 -2.25
C SER A 15 -4.55 8.49 -2.45
N GLU A 16 -5.00 8.24 -3.67
CA GLU A 16 -5.60 6.96 -4.04
C GLU A 16 -4.57 5.82 -3.91
N TYR A 17 -5.03 4.61 -3.62
CA TYR A 17 -4.20 3.42 -3.55
C TYR A 17 -4.86 2.22 -4.23
N ILE A 18 -4.01 1.26 -4.62
CA ILE A 18 -4.40 -0.13 -4.85
C ILE A 18 -3.49 -1.02 -4.00
N ALA A 19 -4.06 -2.05 -3.39
CA ALA A 19 -3.33 -2.93 -2.48
C ALA A 19 -3.76 -4.40 -2.55
N ALA A 20 -2.86 -5.26 -2.08
CA ALA A 20 -3.04 -6.69 -1.97
C ALA A 20 -2.26 -7.20 -0.74
N LEU A 21 -2.79 -8.23 -0.11
CA LEU A 21 -2.04 -9.02 0.88
C LEU A 21 -1.08 -9.98 0.18
N ARG A 22 0.00 -10.36 0.86
CA ARG A 22 0.91 -11.41 0.37
C ARG A 22 0.18 -12.71 0.07
N THR A 23 -0.77 -13.09 0.92
CA THR A 23 -1.58 -14.30 0.76
C THR A 23 -2.39 -14.22 -0.54
N GLU A 24 -3.01 -13.08 -0.83
CA GLU A 24 -3.78 -12.87 -2.06
C GLU A 24 -2.93 -12.91 -3.33
N LEU A 25 -1.71 -12.37 -3.29
CA LEU A 25 -0.76 -12.49 -4.39
C LEU A 25 -0.26 -13.93 -4.56
N SER A 26 -0.06 -14.65 -3.46
CA SER A 26 0.41 -16.04 -3.48
C SER A 26 -0.67 -16.99 -4.02
N ASP A 27 -1.93 -16.75 -3.65
CA ASP A 27 -3.11 -17.50 -4.06
C ASP A 27 -3.62 -17.10 -5.45
N ALA A 28 -3.04 -16.06 -6.07
CA ALA A 28 -3.38 -15.66 -7.43
C ALA A 28 -3.06 -16.80 -8.41
N GLY A 29 -4.11 -17.50 -8.83
CA GLY A 29 -4.02 -18.59 -9.80
C GLY A 29 -3.51 -18.14 -11.17
N PRO A 30 -3.21 -19.09 -12.08
CA PRO A 30 -2.61 -18.83 -13.39
C PRO A 30 -3.36 -17.79 -14.24
N ALA A 31 -4.69 -17.77 -14.15
CA ALA A 31 -5.53 -16.82 -14.88
C ALA A 31 -5.36 -15.36 -14.39
N LYS A 32 -5.25 -15.13 -13.06
CA LYS A 32 -4.97 -13.80 -12.51
C LYS A 32 -3.55 -13.34 -12.82
N ARG A 33 -2.59 -14.27 -12.81
CA ARG A 33 -1.20 -14.02 -13.26
C ARG A 33 -1.16 -13.55 -14.72
N ALA A 34 -1.88 -14.23 -15.62
CA ALA A 34 -1.97 -13.83 -17.02
C ALA A 34 -2.68 -12.47 -17.20
N ALA A 35 -3.77 -12.22 -16.48
CA ALA A 35 -4.46 -10.92 -16.51
C ALA A 35 -3.58 -9.77 -16.03
N ALA A 36 -2.69 -10.01 -15.05
CA ALA A 36 -1.77 -9.01 -14.54
C ALA A 36 -0.73 -8.52 -15.55
N LEU A 37 -0.32 -9.39 -16.48
CA LEU A 37 0.57 -9.03 -17.58
C LEU A 37 -0.09 -8.01 -18.52
N ILE A 38 -1.42 -8.00 -18.58
CA ILE A 38 -2.22 -7.08 -19.41
C ILE A 38 -2.64 -5.85 -18.58
N ASN A 39 -2.98 -6.04 -17.31
CA ASN A 39 -3.37 -4.98 -16.38
C ASN A 39 -2.97 -5.34 -14.95
N GLN A 40 -1.88 -4.74 -14.46
CA GLN A 40 -1.35 -4.96 -13.11
C GLN A 40 -2.40 -4.71 -12.01
N ARG A 41 -3.38 -3.82 -12.24
CA ARG A 41 -4.46 -3.54 -11.29
C ARG A 41 -5.32 -4.78 -11.00
N ALA A 42 -5.32 -5.79 -11.87
CA ALA A 42 -6.04 -7.04 -11.68
C ALA A 42 -5.50 -7.87 -10.50
N LEU A 43 -4.28 -7.61 -10.05
CA LEU A 43 -3.68 -8.27 -8.88
C LEU A 43 -4.08 -7.65 -7.54
N PHE A 44 -4.58 -6.42 -7.56
CA PHE A 44 -4.84 -5.64 -6.37
C PHE A 44 -6.34 -5.60 -6.09
N PRO A 45 -6.86 -6.48 -5.22
CA PRO A 45 -8.29 -6.53 -4.92
C PRO A 45 -8.75 -5.30 -4.15
N HIS A 46 -7.86 -4.67 -3.37
CA HIS A 46 -8.16 -3.54 -2.51
C HIS A 46 -7.84 -2.22 -3.21
N ARG A 47 -8.70 -1.22 -3.02
CA ARG A 47 -8.57 0.11 -3.61
C ARG A 47 -9.38 1.13 -2.85
N GLY A 48 -8.84 2.33 -2.72
CA GLY A 48 -9.51 3.42 -2.03
C GLY A 48 -8.55 4.57 -1.81
N LYS A 49 -8.78 5.32 -0.74
CA LYS A 49 -7.95 6.47 -0.36
C LYS A 49 -7.08 6.11 0.84
N ALA A 50 -5.79 6.40 0.72
CA ALA A 50 -4.85 6.32 1.82
C ALA A 50 -4.70 7.69 2.47
N ILE A 51 -4.76 7.74 3.80
CA ILE A 51 -4.64 8.96 4.59
C ILE A 51 -3.64 8.71 5.72
N LEU A 52 -2.50 9.38 5.65
CA LEU A 52 -1.49 9.35 6.70
C LEU A 52 -1.63 10.60 7.57
N THR A 53 -1.71 10.37 8.87
CA THR A 53 -1.70 11.38 9.93
C THR A 53 -0.65 10.97 10.96
N ALA A 54 -0.30 11.85 11.89
CA ALA A 54 0.62 11.50 12.98
C ALA A 54 0.22 10.22 13.75
N PRO A 55 -1.04 10.00 14.16
CA PRO A 55 -1.40 8.80 14.91
C PRO A 55 -1.65 7.54 14.06
N GLN A 56 -1.98 7.68 12.77
CA GLN A 56 -2.46 6.55 11.98
C GLN A 56 -2.26 6.69 10.47
N LEU A 57 -2.10 5.53 9.82
CA LEU A 57 -2.36 5.32 8.40
C LEU A 57 -3.74 4.67 8.25
N GLU A 58 -4.66 5.34 7.56
CA GLU A 58 -5.94 4.77 7.15
C GLU A 58 -5.93 4.38 5.68
N LEU A 59 -6.40 3.18 5.36
CA LEU A 59 -6.65 2.67 4.01
C LEU A 59 -8.16 2.46 3.87
N THR A 60 -8.86 3.40 3.26
CA THR A 60 -10.31 3.33 3.13
C THR A 60 -10.76 2.27 2.14
N SER A 61 -11.99 1.80 2.29
CA SER A 61 -12.64 0.87 1.34
C SER A 61 -11.81 -0.39 1.05
N TRP A 62 -11.13 -0.90 2.08
CA TRP A 62 -10.27 -2.08 1.94
C TRP A 62 -11.08 -3.29 1.46
N ASP A 63 -12.21 -3.57 2.11
CA ASP A 63 -13.17 -4.59 1.71
C ASP A 63 -14.61 -4.16 2.05
N THR A 64 -15.56 -5.10 1.98
CA THR A 64 -16.96 -4.86 2.35
C THR A 64 -17.15 -4.52 3.84
N LYS A 65 -16.11 -4.67 4.66
CA LYS A 65 -16.12 -4.40 6.10
C LYS A 65 -15.56 -3.02 6.46
N GLY A 66 -14.95 -2.29 5.51
CA GLY A 66 -14.62 -0.87 5.66
C GLY A 66 -13.13 -0.53 5.52
N SER A 67 -12.66 0.43 6.31
CA SER A 67 -11.27 0.89 6.32
C SER A 67 -10.37 -0.03 7.16
N ILE A 68 -9.08 -0.11 6.80
CA ILE A 68 -8.02 -0.55 7.72
C ILE A 68 -7.35 0.67 8.32
N THR A 69 -7.09 0.62 9.63
CA THR A 69 -6.33 1.65 10.34
C THR A 69 -5.11 1.01 11.00
N LEU A 70 -3.93 1.55 10.70
CA LEU A 70 -2.65 1.10 11.24
C LEU A 70 -2.05 2.19 12.12
N SER A 71 -1.63 1.83 13.33
CA SER A 71 -0.77 2.70 14.16
C SER A 71 0.71 2.54 13.78
N PRO A 72 1.58 3.52 14.07
CA PRO A 72 3.01 3.38 13.77
C PRO A 72 3.60 2.14 14.44
N THR A 73 3.16 1.88 15.67
CA THR A 73 3.61 0.76 16.50
C THR A 73 3.17 -0.62 16.01
N SER A 74 2.17 -0.70 15.13
CA SER A 74 1.70 -1.95 14.52
C SER A 74 2.56 -2.38 13.34
N VAL A 75 3.22 -1.41 12.68
CA VAL A 75 4.08 -1.67 11.52
C VAL A 75 5.47 -2.06 12.01
N ARG A 76 5.94 -3.23 11.57
CA ARG A 76 7.26 -3.76 11.86
C ARG A 76 8.31 -3.19 10.91
N ARG A 77 7.97 -3.06 9.63
CA ARG A 77 8.91 -2.64 8.58
C ARG A 77 8.19 -2.02 7.39
N VAL A 78 8.77 -0.95 6.86
CA VAL A 78 8.42 -0.32 5.59
C VAL A 78 9.57 -0.54 4.61
N THR A 79 9.28 -0.99 3.39
CA THR A 79 10.26 -1.10 2.31
C THR A 79 9.61 -0.82 0.97
N ARG A 80 10.35 -0.36 -0.03
CA ARG A 80 9.88 -0.33 -1.42
C ARG A 80 10.80 -1.14 -2.33
N GLN A 81 10.33 -2.30 -2.75
CA GLN A 81 11.12 -3.21 -3.58
C GLN A 81 10.24 -4.18 -4.38
N PHE A 82 10.81 -4.73 -5.43
CA PHE A 82 10.30 -5.96 -6.02
C PHE A 82 10.76 -7.14 -5.16
N ASP A 83 9.86 -8.03 -4.79
CA ASP A 83 10.20 -9.30 -4.15
C ASP A 83 9.69 -10.49 -4.99
N LYS A 84 9.98 -11.72 -4.58
CA LYS A 84 9.54 -12.92 -5.31
C LYS A 84 8.01 -13.06 -5.43
N HIS A 85 7.25 -12.40 -4.55
CA HIS A 85 5.78 -12.47 -4.55
C HIS A 85 5.18 -11.43 -5.49
N TYR A 86 5.84 -10.30 -5.71
CA TYR A 86 5.37 -9.26 -6.64
C TYR A 86 6.12 -9.25 -7.99
N GLY A 87 7.44 -9.43 -7.96
CA GLY A 87 8.31 -9.46 -9.14
C GLY A 87 8.07 -10.62 -10.09
N ALA A 88 7.37 -11.68 -9.65
CA ALA A 88 6.91 -12.75 -10.54
C ALA A 88 5.87 -12.28 -11.58
N PHE A 89 5.28 -11.08 -11.40
CA PHE A 89 4.21 -10.56 -12.23
C PHE A 89 4.64 -9.46 -13.21
N ILE A 90 5.82 -8.86 -13.00
CA ILE A 90 6.32 -7.74 -13.81
C ILE A 90 7.60 -8.20 -14.49
N GLY A 91 7.44 -8.83 -15.66
CA GLY A 91 8.56 -9.17 -16.54
C GLY A 91 9.46 -7.95 -16.74
N GLY A 92 10.76 -8.12 -16.51
CA GLY A 92 11.66 -7.03 -16.17
C GLY A 92 11.69 -5.86 -17.16
N ALA A 93 11.53 -4.65 -16.63
CA ALA A 93 12.20 -3.43 -17.09
C ALA A 93 12.07 -2.35 -15.99
N SER A 94 13.20 -1.73 -15.62
CA SER A 94 13.38 -0.63 -14.64
C SER A 94 13.28 -0.98 -13.14
N ALA A 95 14.44 -1.20 -12.51
CA ALA A 95 14.61 -1.80 -11.17
C ALA A 95 14.02 -1.04 -9.95
N LYS A 96 13.35 0.11 -10.13
CA LYS A 96 12.68 0.85 -9.03
C LYS A 96 11.38 1.55 -9.41
N TRP A 97 11.08 1.71 -10.70
CA TRP A 97 9.86 2.35 -11.17
C TRP A 97 8.76 1.28 -11.16
N GLY A 98 7.71 1.47 -10.36
CA GLY A 98 6.63 0.49 -10.17
C GLY A 98 6.81 -0.51 -9.01
N ALA A 99 7.89 -0.41 -8.22
CA ALA A 99 8.02 -1.20 -6.99
C ALA A 99 6.97 -0.75 -5.95
N PRO A 100 6.20 -1.67 -5.35
CA PRO A 100 5.21 -1.34 -4.34
C PRO A 100 5.87 -0.97 -3.03
N VAL A 101 5.19 -0.12 -2.27
CA VAL A 101 5.47 0.02 -0.85
C VAL A 101 4.95 -1.24 -0.17
N ILE A 102 5.82 -1.90 0.59
CA ILE A 102 5.54 -3.11 1.34
C ILE A 102 5.52 -2.74 2.82
N LEU A 103 4.36 -2.95 3.44
CA LEU A 103 4.20 -2.86 4.90
C LEU A 103 4.19 -4.27 5.48
N GLU A 104 5.15 -4.55 6.36
CA GLU A 104 5.13 -5.75 7.20
C GLU A 104 4.65 -5.35 8.60
N LEU A 105 3.57 -5.96 9.05
CA LEU A 105 2.99 -5.74 10.37
C LEU A 105 3.60 -6.70 11.40
N LYS A 106 3.51 -6.36 12.68
CA LYS A 106 4.04 -7.19 13.77
C LYS A 106 3.35 -8.55 13.91
N ASP A 107 2.12 -8.68 13.44
CA ASP A 107 1.38 -9.95 13.41
C ASP A 107 1.77 -10.87 12.25
N GLY A 108 2.71 -10.43 11.39
CA GLY A 108 3.16 -11.18 10.22
C GLY A 108 2.37 -10.89 8.94
N THR A 109 1.32 -10.06 9.00
CA THR A 109 0.61 -9.58 7.82
C THR A 109 1.53 -8.75 6.94
N VAL A 110 1.48 -8.98 5.63
CA VAL A 110 2.24 -8.20 4.65
C VAL A 110 1.33 -7.65 3.57
N MET A 111 1.39 -6.33 3.39
CA MET A 111 0.60 -5.58 2.43
C MET A 111 1.52 -5.02 1.36
N TYR A 112 1.13 -5.16 0.10
CA TYR A 112 1.75 -4.53 -1.07
C TYR A 112 0.84 -3.41 -1.52
N ILE A 113 1.34 -2.18 -1.57
CA ILE A 113 0.55 -0.98 -1.83
C ILE A 113 1.21 -0.17 -2.95
N LEU A 114 0.41 0.24 -3.92
CA LEU A 114 0.77 1.23 -4.93
C LEU A 114 -0.08 2.49 -4.71
N PHE A 115 0.58 3.62 -4.50
CA PHE A 115 -0.04 4.92 -4.29
C PHE A 115 -0.09 5.71 -5.60
N ASN A 116 -1.26 6.28 -5.89
CA ASN A 116 -1.57 7.09 -7.08
C ASN A 116 -1.08 6.44 -8.39
N HIS A 117 -1.26 5.13 -8.54
CA HIS A 117 -0.81 4.40 -9.71
C HIS A 117 -1.63 4.80 -10.96
N ARG A 118 -1.04 5.65 -11.80
CA ARG A 118 -1.62 6.09 -13.07
C ARG A 118 -1.05 5.24 -14.21
N ALA A 119 -1.85 4.25 -14.65
CA ALA A 119 -1.42 3.21 -15.60
C ALA A 119 -0.87 3.73 -16.94
N PHE A 120 -1.23 4.94 -17.37
CA PHE A 120 -0.75 5.52 -18.62
C PHE A 120 0.61 6.22 -18.52
N LEU A 121 1.06 6.56 -17.29
CA LEU A 121 2.29 7.33 -17.07
C LEU A 121 3.37 6.54 -16.33
N GLU A 122 3.08 5.31 -15.88
CA GLU A 122 3.95 4.49 -15.01
C GLU A 122 4.46 5.26 -13.77
N LYS A 123 3.78 6.35 -13.40
CA LYS A 123 4.10 7.20 -12.25
C LYS A 123 3.29 6.75 -11.05
N THR A 124 3.99 6.63 -9.93
CA THR A 124 3.46 6.33 -8.60
C THR A 124 4.05 7.33 -7.62
N ASP A 125 3.32 7.62 -6.55
CA ASP A 125 3.85 8.45 -5.45
C ASP A 125 4.61 7.58 -4.42
N ASN A 126 4.94 6.33 -4.77
CA ASN A 126 5.53 5.34 -3.85
C ASN A 126 6.84 5.79 -3.18
N PRO A 127 7.79 6.49 -3.85
CA PRO A 127 8.98 7.01 -3.17
C PRO A 127 8.62 7.98 -2.04
N ASP A 128 7.77 8.97 -2.34
CA ASP A 128 7.35 9.98 -1.37
C ASP A 128 6.53 9.38 -0.21
N TRP A 129 5.77 8.33 -0.49
CA TRP A 129 5.05 7.56 0.53
C TRP A 129 5.98 6.71 1.39
N GLU A 130 7.00 6.06 0.81
CA GLU A 130 8.03 5.33 1.57
C GLU A 130 8.71 6.27 2.57
N ASP A 131 9.16 7.44 2.11
CA ASP A 131 9.83 8.43 2.98
C ASP A 131 8.91 8.89 4.12
N ALA A 132 7.67 9.24 3.81
CA ALA A 132 6.70 9.68 4.83
C ALA A 132 6.35 8.58 5.84
N LEU A 133 6.28 7.31 5.40
CA LEU A 133 6.01 6.18 6.27
C LEU A 133 7.21 5.82 7.14
N LEU A 134 8.42 5.95 6.62
CA LEU A 134 9.65 5.76 7.41
C LEU A 134 9.77 6.84 8.49
N GLU A 135 9.50 8.11 8.15
CA GLU A 135 9.50 9.21 9.13
C GLU A 135 8.41 9.01 10.19
N TRP A 136 7.21 8.55 9.78
CA TRP A 136 6.09 8.26 10.68
C TRP A 136 6.36 7.13 11.68
N GLN A 137 7.29 6.21 11.38
CA GLN A 137 7.66 5.11 12.27
C GLN A 137 8.70 5.49 13.33
N LEU A 138 9.38 6.64 13.18
CA LEU A 138 10.42 7.12 14.11
C LEU A 138 9.79 7.72 15.38
#